data_AF-A0A256W7T6-F1
#
_entry.id   AF-A0A256W7T6-F1
#
_cell.length_a   1.000
_cell.length_b   1.000
_cell.length_c   1.000
_cell.angle_alpha   90.00
_cell.angle_beta   90.00
_cell.angle_gamma   90.00
#
_symmetry.space_group_name_H-M   'P 1'
#
loop_
_entity.id
_entity.type
_entity.pdbx_description
1 polymer ?
#
loop_
_entity_poly.entity_id
_entity_poly.type
_entity_poly.pdbx_seq_one_letter_code
_entity_poly.pdbx_strand_id
1 'polypeptide(L)'
;MLAGIGWLVSALTVFVRDIGNLITVATSVLFWATPIIWPYGMLQGNYKYIALFNPFFYITEGYRYTFLERTWFFEYQEMAIFFWTFTGLLFLAGAMVFQRLKPHFADVL
;
A
#
# COMPACT_ATOMS: atom_id res chain seq x y z
N MET A 1 5.58 0.97 4.65
CA MET A 1 4.75 1.21 3.44
C MET A 1 4.12 2.60 3.49
N LEU A 2 3.21 2.86 4.44
CA LEU A 2 2.49 4.14 4.53
C LEU A 2 3.41 5.36 4.61
N ALA A 3 4.49 5.29 5.41
CA ALA A 3 5.49 6.36 5.46
C ALA A 3 6.19 6.60 4.11
N GLY A 4 6.51 5.53 3.37
CA GLY A 4 7.12 5.61 2.04
C GLY A 4 6.19 6.25 1.01
N ILE A 5 4.91 5.84 1.01
CA ILE A 5 3.86 6.46 0.17
C ILE A 5 3.69 7.91 0.57
N GLY A 6 3.60 8.22 1.87
CA GLY A 6 3.43 9.57 2.37
C GLY A 6 4.57 10.50 1.94
N TRP A 7 5.82 10.04 1.98
CA TRP A 7 6.96 10.80 1.49
C TRP A 7 6.94 11.02 -0.02
N LEU A 8 6.56 10.01 -0.81
CA LEU A 8 6.37 10.15 -2.26
C LEU A 8 5.30 11.19 -2.57
N VAL A 9 4.12 10.99 -2.02
CA VAL A 9 2.94 11.84 -2.19
C VAL A 9 3.24 13.27 -1.78
N SER A 10 3.84 13.46 -0.60
CA SER A 10 4.17 14.79 -0.09
C SER A 10 5.15 15.50 -1.01
N ALA A 11 6.18 14.80 -1.50
CA ALA A 11 7.13 15.38 -2.45
C ALA A 11 6.45 15.77 -3.76
N LEU A 12 5.60 14.90 -4.30
CA LEU A 12 4.89 15.08 -5.57
C LEU A 12 3.84 16.20 -5.52
N THR A 13 3.11 16.34 -4.41
CA THR A 13 2.03 17.34 -4.25
C THR A 13 2.56 18.78 -4.27
N VAL A 14 3.82 19.01 -3.90
CA VAL A 14 4.45 20.35 -3.96
C VAL A 14 4.64 20.81 -5.41
N PHE A 15 4.90 19.89 -6.35
CA PHE A 15 5.06 20.22 -7.77
C PHE A 15 3.73 20.22 -8.53
N VAL A 16 2.78 19.37 -8.12
CA VAL A 16 1.49 19.21 -8.80
C VAL A 16 0.35 19.15 -7.78
N ARG A 17 -0.42 20.24 -7.69
CA ARG A 17 -1.57 20.34 -6.75
C ARG A 17 -2.64 19.27 -6.97
N ASP A 18 -2.83 18.80 -8.20
CA ASP A 18 -3.86 17.81 -8.55
C ASP A 18 -3.58 16.41 -8.01
N ILE A 19 -2.34 16.13 -7.58
CA ILE A 19 -1.95 14.84 -7.01
C ILE A 19 -2.71 14.56 -5.69
N GLY A 20 -3.01 15.59 -4.89
CA GLY A 20 -3.81 15.42 -3.67
C GLY A 20 -5.23 14.89 -3.96
N ASN A 21 -5.89 15.43 -4.99
CA ASN A 21 -7.21 14.98 -5.41
C ASN A 21 -7.15 13.55 -5.98
N LEU A 22 -6.12 13.25 -6.79
CA LEU A 22 -5.91 11.91 -7.35
C LEU A 22 -5.75 10.85 -6.25
N ILE A 23 -5.01 11.14 -5.20
CA ILE A 23 -4.77 10.20 -4.10
C ILE A 23 -6.02 9.94 -3.30
N THR A 24 -6.86 10.96 -3.11
CA THR A 24 -8.17 10.79 -2.46
C THR A 24 -9.01 9.78 -3.24
N VAL A 25 -9.15 9.95 -4.55
CA VAL A 25 -9.88 9.03 -5.43
C VAL A 25 -9.24 7.64 -5.43
N ALA A 26 -7.90 7.55 -5.57
CA ALA A 26 -7.17 6.29 -5.57
C ALA A 26 -7.37 5.51 -4.26
N THR A 27 -7.38 6.19 -3.12
CA THR A 27 -7.61 5.57 -1.81
C THR A 27 -9.03 5.02 -1.71
N SER A 28 -10.02 5.78 -2.19
CA SER A 28 -11.41 5.29 -2.26
C SER A 28 -11.53 4.04 -3.14
N VAL A 29 -10.90 4.03 -4.32
CA VAL A 29 -10.90 2.86 -5.22
C VAL A 29 -10.19 1.67 -4.56
N LEU A 30 -9.03 1.88 -3.95
CA LEU A 30 -8.27 0.84 -3.24
C LEU A 30 -9.09 0.23 -2.10
N PHE A 31 -9.85 1.04 -1.37
CA PHE A 31 -10.71 0.56 -0.28
C PHE A 31 -11.77 -0.44 -0.79
N TRP A 32 -12.40 -0.15 -1.93
CA TRP A 32 -13.39 -1.06 -2.53
C TRP A 32 -12.75 -2.28 -3.21
N ALA A 33 -11.57 -2.09 -3.81
CA ALA A 33 -10.83 -3.15 -4.51
C ALA A 33 -10.21 -4.18 -3.56
N THR A 34 -9.93 -3.80 -2.32
CA THR A 34 -9.40 -4.72 -1.30
C THR A 34 -10.56 -5.41 -0.58
N PRO A 35 -10.52 -6.73 -0.33
CA PRO A 35 -11.54 -7.46 0.42
C PRO A 35 -11.55 -7.11 1.91
N ILE A 36 -11.93 -5.86 2.22
CA ILE A 36 -12.15 -5.38 3.58
C ILE A 36 -13.59 -5.67 3.98
N ILE A 37 -14.53 -5.33 3.10
CA ILE A 37 -15.99 -5.44 3.34
C ILE A 37 -16.54 -6.79 2.87
N TRP A 38 -15.94 -7.36 1.81
CA TRP A 38 -16.40 -8.60 1.20
C TRP A 38 -15.38 -9.73 1.44
N PRO A 39 -15.84 -10.98 1.62
CA PRO A 39 -14.95 -12.10 1.94
C PRO A 39 -14.11 -12.50 0.74
N TYR A 40 -12.82 -12.77 0.97
CA TYR A 40 -11.90 -13.28 -0.06
C TYR A 40 -12.41 -14.52 -0.79
N GLY A 41 -13.21 -15.37 -0.12
CA GLY A 41 -13.85 -16.55 -0.70
C GLY A 41 -14.79 -16.29 -1.89
N MET A 42 -15.23 -15.04 -2.10
CA MET A 42 -16.07 -14.66 -3.25
C MET A 42 -15.28 -14.56 -4.57
N LEU A 43 -13.96 -14.36 -4.51
CA LEU A 43 -13.13 -14.31 -5.71
C LEU A 43 -12.96 -15.71 -6.29
N GLN A 44 -13.05 -15.83 -7.61
CA GLN A 44 -12.79 -17.08 -8.33
C GLN A 44 -11.72 -16.89 -9.41
N GLY A 45 -10.99 -17.96 -9.74
CA GLY A 45 -9.99 -17.97 -10.79
C GLY A 45 -8.84 -16.97 -10.58
N ASN A 46 -8.47 -16.27 -11.64
CA ASN A 46 -7.29 -15.39 -11.69
C ASN A 46 -7.34 -14.21 -10.72
N TYR A 47 -8.54 -13.78 -10.31
CA TYR A 47 -8.71 -12.64 -9.39
C TYR A 47 -8.19 -12.93 -7.98
N LYS A 48 -8.11 -14.21 -7.57
CA LYS A 48 -7.47 -14.60 -6.30
C LYS A 48 -5.99 -14.24 -6.29
N TYR A 49 -5.27 -14.52 -7.38
CA TYR A 49 -3.85 -14.20 -7.49
C TYR A 49 -3.61 -12.69 -7.52
N ILE A 50 -4.49 -11.91 -8.16
CA ILE A 50 -4.39 -10.45 -8.16
C ILE A 50 -4.55 -9.89 -6.73
N ALA A 51 -5.49 -10.42 -5.96
CA ALA A 51 -5.67 -10.02 -4.57
C ALA A 51 -4.46 -10.39 -3.70
N LEU A 52 -3.84 -11.56 -3.93
CA LEU A 52 -2.62 -11.99 -3.24
C LEU A 52 -1.41 -11.07 -3.48
N PHE A 53 -1.31 -10.48 -4.67
CA PHE A 53 -0.25 -9.51 -4.99
C PHE A 53 -0.47 -8.12 -4.37
N ASN A 54 -1.64 -7.85 -3.80
CA ASN A 54 -1.93 -6.57 -3.16
C ASN A 54 -1.36 -6.53 -1.74
N PRO A 55 -0.40 -5.64 -1.41
CA PRO A 55 0.17 -5.57 -0.06
C PRO A 55 -0.85 -5.17 1.02
N PHE A 56 -1.95 -4.50 0.66
CA PHE A 56 -3.03 -4.19 1.59
C PHE A 56 -3.85 -5.44 1.97
N PHE A 57 -3.93 -6.43 1.07
CA PHE A 57 -4.61 -7.70 1.32
C PHE A 57 -3.97 -8.49 2.46
N TYR A 58 -2.63 -8.52 2.50
CA TYR A 58 -1.88 -9.17 3.58
C TYR A 58 -2.22 -8.58 4.96
N ILE A 59 -2.37 -7.26 5.06
CA ILE A 59 -2.77 -6.61 6.31
C ILE A 59 -4.19 -7.03 6.68
N THR A 60 -5.15 -6.87 5.77
CA THR A 60 -6.58 -7.06 6.08
C THR A 60 -6.91 -8.51 6.42
N GLU A 61 -6.39 -9.49 5.67
CA GLU A 61 -6.56 -10.89 6.01
C GLU A 61 -5.69 -11.32 7.19
N GLY A 62 -4.50 -10.76 7.38
CA GLY A 62 -3.71 -11.00 8.59
C GLY A 62 -4.47 -10.65 9.87
N TYR A 63 -5.20 -9.52 9.86
CA TYR A 63 -6.14 -9.17 10.92
C TYR A 63 -7.26 -10.21 11.05
N ARG A 64 -7.91 -10.60 9.95
CA ARG A 64 -9.00 -11.59 9.96
C ARG A 64 -8.55 -12.95 10.53
N TYR A 65 -7.43 -13.47 10.06
CA TYR A 65 -6.84 -14.73 10.52
C TYR A 65 -6.47 -14.71 12.01
N THR A 66 -5.83 -13.63 12.46
CA THR A 66 -5.40 -13.51 13.86
C THR A 66 -6.60 -13.42 14.80
N PHE A 67 -7.65 -12.70 14.42
CA PHE A 67 -8.81 -12.46 15.27
C PHE A 67 -9.90 -13.54 15.18
N LEU A 68 -10.15 -14.13 14.01
CA LEU A 68 -11.19 -15.15 13.81
C LEU A 68 -10.66 -16.58 13.81
N GLU A 69 -9.51 -16.84 13.21
CA GLU A 69 -9.01 -18.21 12.97
C GLU A 69 -7.90 -18.63 13.96
N ARG A 70 -7.43 -17.72 14.82
CA ARG A 70 -6.32 -17.91 15.80
C ARG A 70 -4.99 -18.37 15.17
N THR A 71 -4.89 -18.33 13.86
CA THR A 71 -3.66 -18.51 13.10
C THR A 71 -2.91 -17.19 13.06
N TRP A 72 -1.60 -17.22 13.27
CA TRP A 72 -0.81 -16.01 13.30
C TRP A 72 -0.51 -15.52 11.89
N PHE A 73 -0.46 -14.20 11.71
CA PHE A 73 -0.17 -13.57 10.41
C PHE A 73 1.17 -14.01 9.78
N PHE A 74 2.10 -14.59 10.56
CA PHE A 74 3.37 -15.12 10.08
C PHE A 74 3.35 -16.58 9.58
N GLU A 75 2.23 -17.31 9.71
CA GLU A 75 2.11 -18.67 9.14
C GLU A 75 2.17 -18.66 7.61
N TYR A 76 1.73 -17.57 6.97
CA TYR A 76 1.86 -17.36 5.53
C TYR A 76 3.19 -16.70 5.18
N GLN A 77 4.30 -17.44 5.35
CA GLN A 77 5.66 -16.93 5.16
C GLN A 77 5.90 -16.29 3.78
N GLU A 78 5.33 -16.84 2.72
CA GLU A 78 5.47 -16.28 1.35
C GLU A 78 4.87 -14.88 1.24
N MET A 79 3.67 -14.67 1.81
CA MET A 79 3.02 -13.36 1.80
C MET A 79 3.73 -12.36 2.72
N ALA A 80 4.22 -12.84 3.87
CA ALA A 80 4.97 -12.02 4.80
C ALA A 80 6.26 -11.49 4.18
N ILE A 81 7.05 -12.35 3.54
CA ILE A 81 8.30 -11.97 2.85
C ILE A 81 7.99 -10.97 1.74
N PHE A 82 7.00 -11.25 0.88
CA PHE A 82 6.59 -10.34 -0.18
C PHE A 82 6.20 -8.96 0.37
N PHE A 83 5.36 -8.91 1.41
CA PHE A 83 4.90 -7.67 2.02
C PHE A 83 6.05 -6.84 2.62
N TRP A 84 6.95 -7.48 3.36
CA TRP A 84 8.08 -6.79 4.01
C TRP A 84 9.12 -6.30 3.00
N THR A 85 9.45 -7.10 1.98
CA THR A 85 10.34 -6.70 0.90
C THR A 85 9.74 -5.53 0.12
N PHE A 86 8.47 -5.62 -0.28
CA PHE A 86 7.77 -4.53 -0.98
C PHE A 86 7.71 -3.27 -0.12
N THR A 87 7.38 -3.40 1.16
CA THR A 87 7.35 -2.29 2.12
C THR A 87 8.71 -1.60 2.25
N GLY A 88 9.79 -2.36 2.35
CA GLY A 88 11.16 -1.84 2.43
C GLY A 88 11.56 -1.09 1.16
N LEU A 89 11.30 -1.68 -0.01
CA LEU A 89 11.58 -1.05 -1.31
C LEU A 89 10.81 0.26 -1.48
N LEU A 90 9.52 0.27 -1.13
CA LEU A 90 8.66 1.46 -1.26
C LEU A 90 9.10 2.57 -0.28
N PHE A 91 9.55 2.20 0.91
CA PHE A 91 10.09 3.14 1.88
C PHE A 91 11.39 3.77 1.40
N LEU A 92 12.32 2.97 0.89
CA LEU A 92 13.58 3.47 0.33
C LEU A 92 13.35 4.35 -0.90
N ALA A 93 12.46 3.93 -1.80
CA ALA A 93 12.08 4.71 -2.96
C ALA A 93 11.48 6.07 -2.55
N GLY A 94 10.54 6.06 -1.59
CA GLY A 94 9.95 7.30 -1.07
C GLY A 94 10.94 8.21 -0.38
N ALA A 95 11.84 7.65 0.43
CA ALA A 95 12.91 8.41 1.07
C ALA A 95 13.85 9.05 0.03
N MET A 96 14.26 8.28 -0.99
CA MET A 96 15.17 8.75 -2.03
C MET A 96 14.55 9.86 -2.88
N VAL A 97 13.31 9.68 -3.32
CA VAL A 97 12.56 10.69 -4.09
C VAL A 97 12.38 11.94 -3.24
N PHE A 98 11.93 11.82 -2.00
CA PHE A 98 11.79 12.96 -1.11
C PHE A 98 13.11 13.72 -0.90
N GLN A 99 14.22 13.02 -0.67
CA GLN A 99 15.53 13.66 -0.54
C GLN A 99 16.02 14.33 -1.83
N ARG A 100 15.75 13.75 -3.01
CA ARG A 100 16.13 14.35 -4.30
C ARG A 100 15.32 15.57 -4.69
N LEU A 101 14.04 15.60 -4.33
CA LEU A 101 13.17 16.76 -4.60
C LEU A 101 13.28 17.84 -3.53
N LYS A 102 13.82 17.52 -2.34
CA LYS A 102 14.05 18.49 -1.26
C LYS A 102 14.78 19.78 -1.67
N PRO A 103 15.83 19.76 -2.49
CA PRO A 103 16.51 20.97 -2.96
C PRO A 103 15.66 21.83 -3.92
N HIS A 104 14.78 21.19 -4.71
CA HIS A 104 13.95 21.87 -5.71
C HIS A 104 12.69 22.50 -5.12
N PHE A 105 12.35 22.21 -3.84
CA PHE A 105 11.22 22.87 -3.18
C PHE A 105 11.42 24.37 -3.02
N ALA A 106 12.67 24.85 -2.96
CA ALA A 106 12.98 26.27 -2.80
C ALA A 106 12.67 27.09 -4.06
N ASP A 107 12.62 26.48 -5.25
CA ASP A 107 12.33 27.18 -6.50
C ASP A 107 10.82 27.26 -6.81
N VAL A 108 9.99 26.50 -6.10
CA VAL A 108 8.53 26.39 -6.35
C VAL A 108 7.68 27.05 -5.25
N LEU A 109 8.29 27.41 -4.11
CA LEU A 109 7.68 28.17 -3.00
C LEU A 109 7.88 29.68 -3.18
#